data_AF-A0A916PCQ7-F1
#
_entry.id   AF-A0A916PCQ7-F1
#
_cell.length_a   1.000
_cell.length_b   1.000
_cell.length_c   1.000
_cell.angle_alpha   90.00
_cell.angle_beta   90.00
_cell.angle_gamma   90.00
#
_symmetry.space_group_name_H-M   'P 1'
#
loop_
_entity.id
_entity.type
_entity.pdbx_description
1 polymer ?
#
loop_
_entity_poly.entity_id
_entity_poly.type
_entity_poly.pdbx_seq_one_letter_code
_entity_poly.pdbx_strand_id
1 'polypeptide(L)' 'MPYTVRFTTTARRDLHKLPPRILAAVVEFAFGDLSREPLRVGKPLRRELAGTFSARRGT' A
#
# COMPACT_ATOMS: atom_id res chain seq x y z
N MET A 1 0.99 -13.13 12.71
CA MET A 1 -0.22 -13.24 11.88
C MET A 1 -0.26 -12.06 10.92
N PRO A 2 -0.64 -12.25 9.64
CA PRO A 2 -0.72 -11.15 8.69
C PRO A 2 -1.82 -10.15 9.06
N TYR A 3 -1.60 -8.87 8.73
CA TYR A 3 -2.59 -7.82 8.89
C TYR A 3 -3.68 -7.95 7.82
N THR A 4 -4.93 -7.71 8.21
CA THR A 4 -6.04 -7.60 7.24
C THR A 4 -5.89 -6.31 6.46
N VAL A 5 -5.83 -6.42 5.13
CA VAL A 5 -5.69 -5.28 4.22
C VAL A 5 -7.04 -4.90 3.65
N ARG A 6 -7.36 -3.61 3.71
CA ARG A 6 -8.59 -3.02 3.18
C ARG A 6 -8.27 -1.76 2.42
N PHE A 7 -8.95 -1.54 1.29
CA PHE A 7 -8.86 -0.31 0.53
C PHE A 7 -10.03 0.62 0.88
N THR A 8 -9.74 1.90 1.06
CA THR A 8 -10.75 2.95 1.10
C THR A 8 -11.34 3.18 -0.29
N THR A 9 -12.47 3.89 -0.36
CA THR A 9 -13.07 4.27 -1.64
C THR A 9 -12.13 5.16 -2.47
N THR A 10 -11.36 6.04 -1.82
CA THR A 10 -10.34 6.87 -2.49
C THR A 10 -9.25 6.00 -3.12
N ALA A 11 -8.65 5.07 -2.36
CA ALA A 11 -7.62 4.19 -2.88
C ALA A 11 -8.13 3.30 -4.03
N ARG A 12 -9.37 2.82 -3.95
CA ARG A 12 -9.99 2.04 -5.05
C ARG A 12 -10.09 2.86 -6.34
N ARG A 13 -10.48 4.15 -6.26
CA ARG A 13 -10.49 5.04 -7.43
C ARG A 13 -9.10 5.27 -8.00
N ASP A 14 -8.07 5.32 -7.16
CA ASP A 14 -6.70 5.47 -7.63
C ASP A 14 -6.19 4.20 -8.32
N LEU A 15 -6.55 3.02 -7.82
CA LEU A 15 -6.26 1.75 -8.50
C LEU A 15 -6.85 1.70 -9.92
N HIS A 16 -8.06 2.21 -10.13
CA HIS A 16 -8.71 2.23 -11.45
C HIS A 16 -7.98 3.11 -12.50
N LYS A 17 -7.09 4.01 -12.09
CA LYS A 17 -6.32 4.85 -13.01
C LYS A 17 -5.04 4.16 -13.49
N LEU A 18 -4.66 3.03 -12.90
CA LEU A 18 -3.41 2.33 -13.20
C LEU A 18 -3.55 1.43 -14.43
N PRO A 19 -2.49 1.30 -15.26
CA PRO A 19 -2.40 0.26 -16.27
C PRO A 19 -2.53 -1.14 -15.63
N PRO A 20 -3.13 -2.14 -16.32
CA PRO A 20 -3.41 -3.45 -15.73
C PRO A 20 -2.21 -4.14 -15.07
N ARG A 21 -1.02 -4.04 -15.68
CA ARG A 21 0.22 -4.61 -15.12
C ARG A 21 0.62 -3.98 -13.77
N ILE A 22 0.44 -2.66 -13.64
CA ILE A 22 0.78 -1.94 -12.40
C ILE A 22 -0.28 -2.22 -11.34
N LEU A 23 -1.56 -2.27 -11.71
CA LEU A 23 -2.65 -2.63 -10.81
C LEU A 23 -2.40 -4.00 -10.17
N ALA A 24 -2.07 -5.01 -10.98
CA ALA A 24 -1.77 -6.36 -10.47
C ALA A 24 -0.62 -6.34 -9.46
N ALA A 25 0.48 -5.66 -9.78
CA ALA A 25 1.63 -5.54 -8.88
C ALA A 25 1.30 -4.85 -7.55
N VAL A 26 0.43 -3.82 -7.57
CA VAL A 26 -0.02 -3.14 -6.35
C VAL A 26 -0.89 -4.06 -5.49
N VAL A 27 -1.81 -4.81 -6.11
CA VAL A 27 -2.70 -5.76 -5.40
C VAL A 27 -1.88 -6.89 -4.77
N GLU A 28 -0.93 -7.48 -5.52
CA GLU A 28 -0.02 -8.51 -5.01
C GLU A 28 0.84 -8.00 -3.86
N PHE A 29 1.36 -6.77 -3.96
CA PHE A 29 2.12 -6.16 -2.87
C PHE A 29 1.26 -5.91 -1.63
N ALA A 30 0.05 -5.38 -1.81
CA ALA A 30 -0.86 -5.04 -0.73
C ALA A 30 -1.25 -6.28 0.09
N PHE A 31 -1.71 -7.34 -0.57
CA PHE A 31 -2.13 -8.58 0.11
C PHE A 31 -0.97 -9.54 0.41
N GLY A 32 0.24 -9.25 -0.07
CA GLY A 32 1.46 -10.01 0.19
C GLY A 32 2.32 -9.35 1.26
N ASP A 33 3.40 -8.69 0.83
CA ASP A 33 4.44 -8.18 1.73
C ASP A 33 3.92 -7.11 2.70
N LEU A 34 3.02 -6.23 2.24
CA LEU A 34 2.43 -5.20 3.09
C LEU A 34 1.53 -5.80 4.17
N SER A 35 0.80 -6.87 3.86
CA SER A 35 -0.01 -7.60 4.85
C SER A 35 0.89 -8.30 5.90
N ARG A 36 2.03 -8.87 5.48
CA ARG A 36 2.92 -9.61 6.38
C ARG A 36 3.78 -8.71 7.27
N GLU A 37 4.41 -7.67 6.71
CA GLU A 37 5.42 -6.87 7.40
C GLU A 37 5.25 -5.35 7.14
N PRO A 38 4.09 -4.74 7.48
CA PRO A 38 3.77 -3.35 7.09
C PRO A 38 4.76 -2.32 7.62
N LEU A 39 5.28 -2.50 8.84
CA LEU A 39 6.26 -1.60 9.45
C LEU A 39 7.65 -1.72 8.84
N ARG A 40 7.97 -2.85 8.20
CA ARG A 40 9.28 -3.07 7.58
C ARG A 40 9.31 -2.52 6.16
N VAL A 41 8.25 -2.74 5.39
CA VAL A 41 8.14 -2.26 4.00
C VAL A 41 7.72 -0.79 3.91
N GLY A 42 7.13 -0.26 4.98
CA GLY A 42 6.74 1.15 5.10
C GLY A 42 7.73 1.99 5.89
N LYS A 43 7.67 3.30 5.70
CA LYS A 43 8.31 4.31 6.56
C LYS A 43 7.24 5.24 7.13
N PRO A 44 7.30 5.53 8.44
CA PRO A 44 6.35 6.45 9.05
C PRO A 44 6.55 7.86 8.49
N LEU A 45 5.45 8.51 8.13
CA LEU A 45 5.45 9.90 7.69
C LEU A 45 5.62 10.86 8.89
N ARG A 46 5.78 12.14 8.61
CA ARG A 46 6.12 13.19 9.59
C ARG A 46 5.19 14.39 9.42
N ARG A 47 5.26 15.31 10.40
CA ARG A 47 4.50 16.57 10.42
C ARG A 47 2.99 16.31 10.33
N GLU A 48 2.30 16.94 9.39
CA GLU A 48 0.84 16.89 9.22
C GLU A 48 0.34 15.47 8.87
N LEU A 49 1.23 14.59 8.42
CA LEU A 49 0.93 13.19 8.07
C LEU A 49 1.38 12.19 9.14
N ALA A 50 1.78 12.66 10.32
CA ALA A 50 2.13 11.78 11.45
C ALA A 50 0.96 10.82 11.76
N GLY A 51 1.29 9.55 12.03
CA GLY A 51 0.31 8.47 12.21
C GLY A 51 0.00 7.67 10.93
N THR A 52 0.52 8.10 9.77
CA THR A 52 0.42 7.35 8.50
C THR A 52 1.80 6.85 8.02
N PHE A 53 1.78 5.91 7.08
CA PHE A 53 2.97 5.24 6.55
C PHE A 53 2.98 5.31 5.02
N SER A 54 4.18 5.40 4.44
CA SER A 54 4.40 5.27 3.00
C SER A 54 5.28 4.06 2.71
N ALA A 55 4.84 3.19 1.79
CA ALA A 55 5.58 2.04 1.32
C ALA A 55 5.82 2.19 -0.19
N ARG A 56 7.06 1.98 -0.64
CA ARG A 56 7.46 2.12 -2.05
C ARG A 56 8.00 0.80 -2.56
N ARG A 57 7.54 0.39 -3.74
CA ARG A 57 8.09 -0.74 -4.50
C ARG A 57 8.31 -0.29 -5.94
N GLY A 58 9.52 -0.49 -6.45
CA GLY A 58 9.98 0.06 -7.73
C GLY A 58 11.01 1.18 -7.56
N THR A 59 11.81 1.38 -8.60
CA THR A 59 12.88 2.39 -8.69
C THR A 59 12.40 3.62 -9.44
#